data_AF-A0A352RVU1-F1
#
_entry.id   AF-A0A352RVU1-F1
#
_cell.length_a   1.000
_cell.length_b   1.000
_cell.length_c   1.000
_cell.angle_alpha   90.00
_cell.angle_beta   90.00
_cell.angle_gamma   90.00
#
_symmetry.space_group_name_H-M   'P 1'
#
loop_
_entity.id
_entity.type
_entity.pdbx_description
1 polymer ?
#
loop_
_entity_poly.entity_id
_entity_poly.type
_entity_poly.pdbx_seq_one_letter_code
_entity_poly.pdbx_strand_id
1 'polypeptide(L)'
;ETDLGEYILQINDAEPPSHIIAPVIHKDKDQIADLFAKVHNKPRLTDIPEMTREAREVLRPEFLSADMGVTGGNFIIAETGSVAVVTNEGNEGMCTIMPRVHVAVTGIEKVLPTLEDLATVMRLLPRSATGQAISNYFSLLTGPRAEGERDG
;
A
#
# COMPACT_ATOMS: atom_id res chain seq x y z
N GLU A 1 -5.74 -2.06 -0.25
CA GLU A 1 -4.70 -1.02 -0.09
C GLU A 1 -4.81 -0.42 1.30
N THR A 2 -3.67 -0.18 1.95
CA THR A 2 -3.56 0.00 3.41
C THR A 2 -2.74 1.24 3.75
N ASP A 3 -2.88 2.28 2.92
CA ASP A 3 -2.24 3.57 3.14
C ASP A 3 -2.89 4.30 4.32
N LEU A 4 -2.07 4.95 5.16
CA LEU A 4 -2.55 5.68 6.32
C LEU A 4 -3.40 6.89 5.92
N GLY A 5 -3.03 7.57 4.83
CA GLY A 5 -3.81 8.67 4.29
C GLY A 5 -5.18 8.20 3.83
N GLU A 6 -5.25 7.14 3.04
CA GLU A 6 -6.54 6.58 2.63
C GLU A 6 -7.38 6.10 3.82
N TYR A 7 -6.77 5.49 4.84
CA TYR A 7 -7.47 5.14 6.07
C TYR A 7 -8.11 6.35 6.76
N ILE A 8 -7.38 7.48 6.86
CA ILE A 8 -7.90 8.72 7.46
C ILE A 8 -9.15 9.21 6.69
N LEU A 9 -9.14 9.13 5.36
CA LEU A 9 -10.31 9.51 4.55
C LEU A 9 -11.49 8.56 4.76
N GLN A 10 -11.22 7.25 4.81
CA GLN A 10 -12.25 6.23 5.03
C GLN A 10 -13.01 6.44 6.34
N ILE A 11 -12.29 6.75 7.43
CA ILE A 11 -12.91 7.00 8.74
C ILE A 11 -13.48 8.41 8.88
N ASN A 12 -13.18 9.31 7.94
CA ASN A 12 -13.75 10.65 7.85
C ASN A 12 -14.86 10.72 6.79
N ASP A 13 -15.89 9.89 6.97
CA ASP A 13 -17.08 9.87 6.10
C ASP A 13 -16.77 9.62 4.61
N ALA A 14 -15.71 8.85 4.32
CA ALA A 14 -15.25 8.53 2.96
C ALA A 14 -15.00 9.79 2.09
N GLU A 15 -14.34 10.79 2.69
CA GLU A 15 -13.97 12.03 2.00
C GLU A 15 -13.05 11.77 0.78
N PRO A 16 -13.22 12.52 -0.33
CA PRO A 16 -12.37 12.34 -1.50
C PRO A 16 -10.91 12.77 -1.26
N PRO A 17 -9.94 12.09 -1.90
CA PRO A 17 -8.53 12.45 -1.78
C PRO A 17 -8.21 13.75 -2.51
N SER A 18 -7.29 14.55 -1.96
CA SER A 18 -6.80 15.77 -2.60
C SER A 18 -5.75 15.54 -3.67
N HIS A 19 -4.99 14.46 -3.57
CA HIS A 19 -3.94 14.14 -4.52
C HIS A 19 -3.69 12.64 -4.57
N ILE A 20 -3.32 12.11 -5.74
CA ILE A 20 -3.16 10.67 -6.00
C ILE A 20 -2.12 10.02 -5.07
N ILE A 21 -1.00 10.70 -4.80
CA ILE A 21 0.09 10.18 -3.94
C ILE A 21 0.14 10.83 -2.55
N ALA A 22 -0.79 11.74 -2.26
CA ALA A 22 -0.84 12.48 -1.00
C ALA A 22 -2.31 12.79 -0.66
N PRO A 23 -3.12 11.76 -0.38
CA PRO A 23 -4.58 11.88 -0.37
C PRO A 23 -5.10 12.87 0.70
N VAL A 24 -4.40 12.97 1.83
CA VAL A 24 -4.82 13.74 3.02
C VAL A 24 -4.08 15.07 3.18
N ILE A 25 -3.36 15.54 2.16
CA ILE A 25 -2.52 16.76 2.28
C ILE A 25 -3.29 18.04 2.70
N HIS A 26 -4.61 18.05 2.54
CA HIS A 26 -5.48 19.15 2.92
C HIS A 26 -5.86 19.16 4.41
N LYS A 27 -5.50 18.13 5.19
CA LYS A 27 -5.74 18.08 6.63
C LYS A 27 -4.48 18.37 7.42
N ASP A 28 -4.65 19.13 8.49
CA ASP A 28 -3.61 19.32 9.48
C ASP A 28 -3.61 18.22 10.55
N LYS A 29 -2.55 18.23 11.37
CA LYS A 29 -2.35 17.26 12.44
C LYS A 29 -3.46 17.31 13.49
N ASP A 30 -3.96 18.49 13.83
CA ASP A 30 -4.94 18.65 14.91
C ASP A 30 -6.30 18.10 14.49
N GLN A 31 -6.69 18.30 13.23
CA GLN A 31 -7.87 17.68 12.63
C GLN A 31 -7.79 16.16 12.65
N ILE A 32 -6.64 15.58 12.29
CA ILE A 32 -6.42 14.13 12.33
C ILE A 32 -6.45 13.61 13.77
N ALA A 33 -5.86 14.34 14.73
CA ALA A 33 -5.88 13.96 16.14
C ALA A 33 -7.30 13.93 16.72
N ASP A 34 -8.13 14.92 16.39
CA ASP A 34 -9.53 14.96 16.81
C ASP A 34 -10.34 13.82 16.22
N LEU A 35 -10.11 13.51 14.94
CA LEU A 35 -10.72 12.39 14.24
C LEU A 35 -10.36 11.04 14.88
N PHE A 36 -9.08 10.80 15.17
CA PHE A 36 -8.61 9.57 15.81
C PHE A 36 -9.20 9.41 17.21
N ALA A 37 -9.19 10.46 18.02
CA ALA A 37 -9.80 10.43 19.35
C ALA A 37 -11.29 10.06 19.30
N LYS A 38 -12.02 10.64 18.34
CA LYS A 38 -13.44 10.38 18.12
C LYS A 38 -13.71 8.96 17.63
N VAL A 39 -13.00 8.50 16.59
CA VAL A 39 -13.29 7.22 15.91
C VAL A 39 -12.72 6.04 16.68
N HIS A 40 -11.47 6.12 17.14
CA HIS A 40 -10.83 5.03 17.87
C HIS A 40 -11.28 4.96 19.34
N ASN A 41 -12.03 5.95 19.82
CA ASN A 41 -12.50 6.07 21.21
C ASN A 41 -11.34 5.97 22.22
N LYS A 42 -10.25 6.67 21.92
CA LYS A 42 -9.01 6.75 22.70
C LYS A 42 -8.70 8.20 23.10
N PRO A 43 -7.89 8.45 24.14
CA PRO A 43 -7.44 9.79 24.47
C PRO A 43 -6.75 10.47 23.28
N ARG A 44 -7.01 11.76 23.10
CA ARG A 44 -6.39 12.55 22.03
C ARG A 44 -4.88 12.58 22.18
N LEU A 45 -4.17 12.14 21.14
CA LEU A 45 -2.72 12.24 21.02
C LEU A 45 -2.34 13.47 20.19
N THR A 46 -1.15 14.00 20.41
CA THR A 46 -0.64 15.19 19.69
C THR A 46 0.74 15.00 19.08
N ASP A 47 1.42 13.91 19.43
CA ASP A 47 2.69 13.51 18.85
C ASP A 47 2.48 12.60 17.62
N ILE A 48 3.12 12.94 16.50
CA ILE A 48 2.92 12.25 15.21
C ILE A 48 3.33 10.77 15.27
N PRO A 49 4.50 10.41 15.85
CA PRO A 49 4.86 9.02 16.09
C PRO A 49 3.81 8.24 16.89
N GLU A 50 3.25 8.83 17.95
CA GLU A 50 2.22 8.18 18.75
C GLU A 50 0.91 7.98 17.99
N MET A 51 0.46 8.99 17.22
CA MET A 51 -0.71 8.89 16.37
C MET A 51 -0.55 7.79 15.30
N THR A 52 0.62 7.72 14.67
CA THR A 52 0.95 6.66 13.71
C THR A 52 0.96 5.28 14.38
N ARG A 53 1.50 5.18 15.60
CA ARG A 53 1.49 3.93 16.38
C ARG A 53 0.07 3.49 16.70
N GLU A 54 -0.80 4.41 17.13
CA GLU A 54 -2.20 4.12 17.42
C GLU A 54 -2.93 3.57 16.18
N ALA A 55 -2.77 4.23 15.02
CA ALA A 55 -3.38 3.76 13.78
C ALA A 55 -2.91 2.34 13.43
N ARG A 56 -1.62 2.03 13.61
CA ARG A 56 -1.08 0.69 13.40
C ARG A 56 -1.65 -0.35 14.38
N GLU A 57 -1.86 0.02 15.64
CA GLU A 57 -2.49 -0.86 16.63
C GLU A 57 -3.94 -1.18 16.27
N VAL A 58 -4.68 -0.20 15.74
CA VAL A 58 -6.06 -0.37 15.29
C VAL A 58 -6.14 -1.25 14.04
N LEU A 59 -5.25 -1.02 13.07
CA LEU A 59 -5.28 -1.72 11.77
C LEU A 59 -4.66 -3.14 11.81
N ARG A 60 -3.74 -3.40 12.74
CA ARG A 60 -3.00 -4.68 12.77
C ARG A 60 -3.90 -5.91 12.94
N PRO A 61 -4.89 -5.93 13.84
CA PRO A 61 -5.82 -7.06 13.95
C PRO A 61 -6.52 -7.34 12.62
N GLU A 62 -6.99 -6.31 11.93
CA GLU A 62 -7.67 -6.44 10.64
C GLU A 62 -6.77 -7.10 9.58
N PHE A 63 -5.50 -6.69 9.48
CA PHE A 63 -4.55 -7.32 8.56
C PHE A 63 -4.22 -8.76 8.92
N LEU A 64 -4.18 -9.09 10.22
CA LEU A 64 -3.89 -10.45 10.69
C LEU A 64 -5.07 -11.41 10.49
N SER A 65 -6.30 -10.90 10.54
CA SER A 65 -7.52 -11.70 10.36
C SER A 65 -8.04 -11.76 8.92
N ALA A 66 -7.51 -10.94 8.02
CA ALA A 66 -7.99 -10.88 6.64
C ALA A 66 -7.71 -12.19 5.88
N ASP A 67 -8.75 -12.79 5.30
CA ASP A 67 -8.62 -13.97 4.43
C ASP A 67 -8.03 -13.64 3.06
N MET A 68 -8.26 -12.42 2.58
CA MET A 68 -7.88 -11.96 1.25
C MET A 68 -7.31 -10.54 1.28
N GLY A 69 -6.17 -10.34 0.63
CA GLY A 69 -5.58 -9.04 0.36
C GLY A 69 -5.80 -8.62 -1.08
N VAL A 70 -6.12 -7.34 -1.28
CA VAL A 70 -6.32 -6.75 -2.60
C VAL A 70 -5.33 -5.61 -2.81
N THR A 71 -4.57 -5.70 -3.89
CA THR A 71 -3.62 -4.66 -4.30
C THR A 71 -3.88 -4.25 -5.74
N GLY A 72 -3.35 -3.08 -6.10
CA GLY A 72 -3.03 -2.82 -7.50
C GLY A 72 -1.87 -3.70 -7.97
N GLY A 73 -1.65 -3.73 -9.29
CA GLY A 73 -0.38 -4.11 -9.89
C GLY A 73 0.19 -2.92 -10.66
N ASN A 74 1.41 -2.48 -10.36
CA ASN A 74 2.07 -1.45 -11.16
C ASN A 74 2.34 -1.98 -12.56
N PHE A 75 2.83 -3.22 -12.66
CA PHE A 75 3.00 -3.95 -13.91
C PHE A 75 2.71 -5.45 -13.73
N ILE A 76 2.33 -6.11 -14.82
CA ILE A 76 2.23 -7.58 -14.92
C ILE A 76 3.21 -8.05 -15.97
N ILE A 77 3.99 -9.08 -15.67
CA ILE A 77 5.04 -9.56 -16.57
C ILE A 77 4.55 -10.84 -17.22
N ALA A 78 4.33 -10.79 -18.54
CA ALA A 78 3.70 -11.89 -19.28
C ALA A 78 4.57 -13.15 -19.32
N GLU A 79 5.90 -13.02 -19.45
CA GLU A 79 6.79 -14.18 -19.56
C GLU A 79 6.88 -15.02 -18.28
N THR A 80 6.65 -14.43 -17.10
CA THR A 80 6.74 -15.11 -15.80
C THR A 80 5.40 -15.22 -15.07
N GLY A 81 4.37 -14.49 -15.53
CA GLY A 81 3.12 -14.35 -14.78
C GLY A 81 3.28 -13.57 -13.47
N SER A 82 4.28 -12.69 -13.37
CA SER A 82 4.58 -11.97 -12.14
C SER A 82 3.78 -10.68 -12.00
N VAL A 83 3.51 -10.27 -10.75
CA VAL A 83 2.96 -8.95 -10.40
C VAL A 83 4.07 -8.10 -9.80
N ALA A 84 4.36 -6.96 -10.43
CA ALA A 84 5.26 -5.95 -9.87
C ALA A 84 4.46 -4.92 -9.07
N VAL A 85 4.86 -4.74 -7.81
CA VAL A 85 4.26 -3.77 -6.88
C VAL A 85 5.33 -2.81 -6.39
N VAL A 86 5.01 -1.52 -6.40
CA VAL A 86 5.87 -0.42 -5.94
C VAL A 86 5.14 0.31 -4.82
N THR A 87 5.80 0.47 -3.68
CA THR A 87 5.25 1.22 -2.53
C THR A 87 6.35 1.96 -1.78
N ASN A 88 5.99 3.03 -1.09
CA ASN A 88 6.95 3.82 -0.31
C ASN A 88 6.90 3.47 1.18
N GLU A 89 5.82 2.87 1.64
CA GLU A 89 5.48 2.64 3.05
C GLU A 89 5.70 1.18 3.49
N GLY A 90 5.86 0.25 2.54
CA GLY A 90 6.04 -1.18 2.84
C GLY A 90 4.76 -1.86 3.33
N ASN A 91 3.60 -1.28 3.01
CA ASN A 91 2.29 -1.76 3.41
C ASN A 91 1.72 -2.85 2.48
N GLU A 92 2.34 -3.05 1.31
CA GLU A 92 2.04 -4.11 0.35
C GLU A 92 2.22 -5.49 0.99
N GLY A 93 3.27 -5.68 1.79
CA GLY A 93 3.54 -6.95 2.46
C GLY A 93 2.40 -7.41 3.37
N MET A 94 1.68 -6.46 3.99
CA MET A 94 0.50 -6.77 4.81
C MET A 94 -0.68 -7.26 3.96
N CYS A 95 -0.73 -6.93 2.67
CA CYS A 95 -1.76 -7.38 1.73
C CYS A 95 -1.36 -8.64 0.94
N THR A 96 -0.06 -8.87 0.74
CA THR A 96 0.43 -9.92 -0.16
C THR A 96 0.93 -11.16 0.56
N ILE A 97 1.46 -11.00 1.79
CA ILE A 97 2.08 -12.09 2.56
C ILE A 97 1.14 -12.61 3.66
N MET A 98 0.44 -11.72 4.35
CA MET A 98 -0.38 -12.08 5.52
C MET A 98 -1.65 -12.85 5.14
N PRO A 99 -2.44 -12.41 4.13
CA PRO A 99 -3.69 -13.08 3.78
C PRO A 99 -3.43 -14.36 3.00
N ARG A 100 -4.38 -15.31 3.08
CA ARG A 100 -4.28 -16.59 2.37
C ARG A 100 -4.46 -16.45 0.86
N VAL A 101 -5.16 -15.42 0.42
CA VAL A 101 -5.44 -15.13 -0.97
C VAL A 101 -4.97 -13.72 -1.30
N HIS A 102 -4.22 -13.56 -2.38
CA HIS A 102 -3.87 -12.26 -2.93
C HIS A 102 -4.58 -12.07 -4.28
N VAL A 103 -5.28 -10.94 -4.42
CA VAL A 103 -5.89 -10.50 -5.68
C VAL A 103 -5.22 -9.22 -6.14
N ALA A 104 -4.54 -9.28 -7.28
CA ALA A 104 -4.01 -8.11 -7.96
C ALA A 104 -5.01 -7.60 -9.00
N VAL A 105 -5.43 -6.35 -8.89
CA VAL A 105 -6.32 -5.69 -9.84
C VAL A 105 -5.52 -4.67 -10.65
N THR A 106 -5.52 -4.81 -11.96
CA THR A 106 -4.76 -3.89 -12.83
C THR A 106 -5.32 -3.89 -14.25
N GLY A 107 -4.98 -2.85 -15.01
CA GLY A 107 -5.39 -2.68 -16.40
C GLY A 107 -4.46 -3.40 -17.37
N ILE A 108 -4.99 -3.73 -18.55
CA ILE A 108 -4.23 -4.44 -19.60
C ILE A 108 -3.06 -3.61 -20.13
N GLU A 109 -3.14 -2.28 -20.03
CA GLU A 109 -2.08 -1.35 -20.42
C GLU A 109 -0.83 -1.45 -19.54
N LYS A 110 -0.92 -2.12 -18.39
CA LYS A 110 0.20 -2.34 -17.46
C LYS A 110 0.86 -3.71 -17.66
N VAL A 111 0.45 -4.47 -18.66
CA VAL A 111 1.11 -5.75 -19.00
C VAL A 111 2.37 -5.47 -19.83
N LEU A 112 3.51 -5.94 -19.32
CA LEU A 112 4.81 -5.90 -19.99
C LEU A 112 5.17 -7.32 -20.48
N PRO A 113 5.78 -7.45 -21.67
CA PRO A 113 6.20 -8.75 -22.18
C PRO A 113 7.25 -9.43 -21.30
N THR A 114 8.31 -8.70 -20.92
CA THR A 114 9.50 -9.25 -20.26
C THR A 114 9.92 -8.49 -19.00
N LEU A 115 10.76 -9.11 -18.17
CA LEU A 115 11.45 -8.48 -17.04
C LEU A 115 12.43 -7.39 -17.50
N GLU A 116 12.96 -7.47 -18.72
CA GLU A 116 13.81 -6.43 -19.30
C GLU A 116 13.00 -5.15 -19.59
N ASP A 117 11.76 -5.30 -20.07
CA ASP A 117 10.82 -4.19 -20.23
C ASP A 117 10.50 -3.56 -18.87
N LEU A 118 10.28 -4.38 -17.83
CA LEU A 118 10.08 -3.90 -16.47
C LEU A 118 11.27 -3.09 -15.97
N ALA A 119 12.50 -3.59 -16.13
CA ALA A 119 13.71 -2.88 -15.75
C ALA A 119 13.82 -1.51 -16.46
N THR A 120 13.42 -1.45 -17.73
CA THR A 120 13.37 -0.21 -18.52
C THR A 120 12.34 0.77 -17.96
N VAL A 121 11.11 0.33 -17.72
CA VAL A 121 10.05 1.22 -17.21
C VAL A 121 10.32 1.65 -15.76
N MET A 122 10.92 0.80 -14.94
CA MET A 122 11.35 1.13 -13.58
C MET A 122 12.44 2.20 -13.52
N ARG A 123 13.14 2.48 -14.63
CA ARG A 123 14.01 3.67 -14.71
C ARG A 123 13.20 4.95 -14.89
N LEU A 124 12.00 4.90 -15.44
CA LEU A 124 11.18 6.08 -15.69
C LEU A 124 10.24 6.35 -14.52
N LEU A 125 9.57 5.32 -14.01
CA LEU A 125 8.48 5.47 -13.04
C LEU A 125 8.88 6.27 -11.78
N PRO A 126 9.87 5.85 -10.95
CA PRO A 126 10.20 6.58 -9.72
C PRO A 126 10.72 8.00 -10.00
N ARG A 127 11.48 8.18 -11.10
CA ARG A 127 11.99 9.49 -11.50
C ARG A 127 10.87 10.45 -11.89
N SER A 128 9.86 9.95 -12.62
CA SER A 128 8.71 10.75 -13.05
C SER A 128 7.73 11.06 -11.92
N ALA A 129 7.56 10.14 -10.97
CA ALA A 129 6.58 10.25 -9.91
C ALA A 129 7.08 11.06 -8.71
N THR A 130 8.30 10.78 -8.24
CA THR A 130 8.83 11.37 -6.99
C THR A 130 10.21 11.99 -7.16
N GLY A 131 10.80 11.95 -8.36
CA GLY A 131 12.17 12.41 -8.60
C GLY A 131 13.25 11.49 -8.03
N GLN A 132 12.88 10.33 -7.50
CA GLN A 132 13.81 9.37 -6.90
C GLN A 132 14.42 8.44 -7.96
N ALA A 133 15.63 7.94 -7.68
CA ALA A 133 16.30 6.98 -8.58
C ALA A 133 15.62 5.60 -8.58
N ILE A 134 15.07 5.20 -7.43
CA ILE A 134 14.30 3.98 -7.18
C ILE A 134 13.31 4.27 -6.03
N SER A 135 12.21 3.52 -5.96
CA SER A 135 11.27 3.57 -4.82
C SER A 135 11.86 2.83 -3.60
N ASN A 136 11.30 3.06 -2.42
CA ASN A 136 11.76 2.43 -1.18
C ASN A 136 11.52 0.92 -1.18
N TYR A 137 10.37 0.48 -1.72
CA TYR A 137 10.00 -0.92 -1.81
C TYR A 137 9.57 -1.27 -3.23
N PHE A 138 10.06 -2.42 -3.68
CA PHE A 138 9.74 -3.00 -4.96
C PHE A 138 9.67 -4.51 -4.78
N SER A 139 8.49 -5.08 -5.03
CA SER A 139 8.23 -6.51 -4.94
C SER A 139 7.85 -7.05 -6.29
N LEU A 140 8.40 -8.21 -6.63
CA LEU A 140 8.01 -9.00 -7.78
C LEU A 140 7.44 -10.32 -7.29
N LEU A 141 6.10 -10.44 -7.30
CA LEU A 141 5.38 -11.60 -6.81
C LEU A 141 5.20 -12.58 -7.96
N THR A 142 5.72 -13.80 -7.85
CA THR A 142 5.70 -14.80 -8.93
C THR A 142 5.11 -16.10 -8.44
N GLY A 143 3.88 -16.40 -8.87
CA GLY A 143 3.20 -17.61 -8.46
C GLY A 143 2.81 -17.64 -6.97
N PRO A 144 2.13 -18.72 -6.54
CA PRO A 144 1.81 -18.94 -5.13
C PRO A 144 3.00 -19.50 -4.36
N ARG A 145 3.00 -19.28 -3.05
CA ARG A 145 3.97 -19.87 -2.11
C ARG A 145 4.08 -21.38 -2.27
N ALA A 146 5.29 -21.87 -2.47
CA ALA A 146 5.65 -23.29 -2.52
C ALA A 146 5.87 -23.89 -1.13
N GLU A 147 6.03 -25.21 -1.08
CA GLU A 147 6.33 -25.92 0.16
C GLU A 147 7.71 -25.53 0.70
N GLY A 148 7.76 -25.05 1.95
CA GLY A 148 9.00 -24.64 2.63
C GLY A 148 9.33 -23.14 2.52
N GLU A 149 8.63 -22.38 1.68
CA GLU A 149 8.76 -20.92 1.60
C GLU A 149 8.00 -20.27 2.77
N ARG A 150 8.59 -19.24 3.38
CA ARG A 150 7.99 -18.55 4.53
C ARG A 150 7.00 -17.48 4.09
N ASP A 151 7.34 -16.76 3.03
CA ASP A 151 6.72 -15.50 2.59
C ASP A 151 6.37 -15.48 1.09
N GLY A 152 6.55 -16.61 0.40
CA GLY A 152 6.30 -16.74 -1.03
C GLY A 152 7.54 -17.15 -1.80
#